data_AF-A0A0T0PR71-F1
#
_entry.id   AF-A0A0T0PR71-F1
#
_cell.length_a   1.000
_cell.length_b   1.000
_cell.length_c   1.000
_cell.angle_alpha   90.00
_cell.angle_beta   90.00
_cell.angle_gamma   90.00
#
_symmetry.space_group_name_H-M   'P 1'
#
loop_
_entity.id
_entity.type
_entity.pdbx_description
1 polymer ?
#
loop_
_entity_poly.entity_id
_entity_poly.type
_entity_poly.pdbx_seq_one_letter_code
_entity_poly.pdbx_strand_id
1 'polypeptide(L)'
;MLAGCSQPGAASQPAEERPTAAAKRLPAAKPATAPASGVVSKTDFVKAGKPACNILFRYAGHEPETLFWKEPCKAVTTRMMDRAGLEAAGTWARLDPFDRKFVAALPGGRVLYVGGSFTASIYPIGSNGLTYDIPVAD
;
A
#
# COMPACT_ATOMS: atom_id res chain seq x y z
N MET A 1 7.78 36.58 -60.01
CA MET A 1 6.89 36.32 -61.16
C MET A 1 5.52 35.93 -60.61
N LEU A 2 4.51 36.71 -60.96
CA LEU A 2 3.10 36.41 -60.69
C LEU A 2 2.64 35.24 -61.56
N ALA A 3 1.87 34.32 -61.00
CA ALA A 3 0.93 33.48 -61.73
C ALA A 3 -0.28 33.25 -60.83
N GLY A 4 -1.32 34.06 -61.04
CA GLY A 4 -2.67 33.75 -60.61
C GLY A 4 -3.38 32.96 -61.70
N CYS A 5 -4.25 32.04 -61.30
CA CYS A 5 -5.34 31.53 -62.13
C CYS A 5 -6.65 31.64 -61.35
N SER A 6 -7.60 32.31 -61.99
CA SER A 6 -9.03 32.50 -61.71
C SER A 6 -9.76 31.16 -61.46
N GLN A 7 -10.93 31.05 -60.83
CA GLN A 7 -12.25 31.53 -61.29
C GLN A 7 -13.36 31.14 -60.26
N PRO A 8 -14.68 31.37 -60.48
CA PRO A 8 -15.62 31.88 -59.47
C PRO A 8 -16.65 30.81 -59.05
N GLY A 9 -17.60 31.16 -58.18
CA GLY A 9 -18.78 30.33 -57.95
C GLY A 9 -19.60 30.79 -56.76
N ALA A 10 -20.60 31.62 -57.02
CA ALA A 10 -21.65 31.95 -56.08
C ALA A 10 -22.56 30.74 -55.84
N ALA A 11 -22.96 30.49 -54.58
CA ALA A 11 -24.34 30.14 -54.21
C ALA A 11 -24.47 29.87 -52.70
N SER A 12 -25.30 30.69 -52.04
CA SER A 12 -26.05 30.47 -50.80
C SER A 12 -26.62 29.03 -50.72
N GLN A 13 -26.71 28.28 -49.61
CA GLN A 13 -27.35 28.43 -48.28
C GLN A 13 -27.51 26.97 -47.74
N PRO A 14 -28.13 26.67 -46.58
CA PRO A 14 -27.97 27.11 -45.20
C PRO A 14 -27.55 25.96 -44.24
N ALA A 15 -27.40 26.32 -42.97
CA ALA A 15 -26.96 25.54 -41.81
C ALA A 15 -27.42 24.08 -41.67
N GLU A 16 -26.45 23.20 -41.38
CA GLU A 16 -26.65 22.04 -40.50
C GLU A 16 -25.36 21.78 -39.72
N GLU A 17 -25.07 22.65 -38.74
CA GLU A 17 -23.99 22.39 -37.79
C GLU A 17 -24.57 21.61 -36.60
N ARG A 18 -24.12 20.36 -36.51
CA ARG A 18 -24.31 19.42 -35.40
C ARG A 18 -24.25 20.12 -34.05
N PRO A 19 -25.01 19.65 -33.04
CA PRO A 19 -24.78 20.09 -31.68
C PRO A 19 -23.35 19.69 -31.29
N THR A 20 -22.44 20.65 -31.31
CA THR A 20 -21.12 20.53 -30.70
C THR A 20 -21.36 20.40 -29.21
N ALA A 21 -21.53 19.15 -28.76
CA ALA A 21 -21.54 18.82 -27.36
C ALA A 21 -20.26 19.40 -26.75
N ALA A 22 -20.41 20.50 -26.01
CA ALA A 22 -19.32 21.11 -25.28
C ALA A 22 -18.71 20.00 -24.41
N ALA A 23 -17.50 19.58 -24.76
CA ALA A 23 -16.73 18.67 -23.94
C ALA A 23 -16.53 19.38 -22.59
N LYS A 24 -17.36 19.02 -21.61
CA LYS A 24 -17.15 19.42 -20.21
C LYS A 24 -15.74 18.97 -19.88
N ARG A 25 -14.83 19.93 -19.69
CA ARG A 25 -13.52 19.66 -19.11
C ARG A 25 -13.77 19.00 -17.76
N LEU A 26 -13.55 17.69 -17.68
CA LEU A 26 -13.51 16.99 -16.42
C LEU A 26 -12.45 17.69 -15.57
N PRO A 27 -12.77 18.10 -14.32
CA PRO A 27 -11.77 18.67 -13.44
C PRO A 27 -10.63 17.65 -13.30
N ALA A 28 -9.39 18.11 -13.42
CA ALA A 28 -8.22 17.29 -13.19
C ALA A 28 -8.37 16.59 -11.83
N ALA A 29 -8.37 15.26 -11.83
CA ALA A 29 -8.41 14.50 -10.59
C ALA A 29 -7.23 14.93 -9.74
N LYS A 30 -7.49 15.39 -8.51
CA LYS A 30 -6.43 15.63 -7.54
C LYS A 30 -5.62 14.33 -7.40
N PRO A 31 -4.28 14.39 -7.36
CA PRO A 31 -3.48 13.19 -7.13
C PRO A 31 -3.98 12.53 -5.84
N ALA A 32 -4.44 11.29 -5.97
CA ALA A 32 -4.88 10.51 -4.83
C ALA A 32 -3.69 10.35 -3.87
N THR A 33 -3.89 10.72 -2.60
CA THR A 33 -2.89 10.47 -1.57
C THR A 33 -2.63 8.96 -1.52
N ALA A 34 -1.36 8.57 -1.66
CA ALA A 34 -0.98 7.17 -1.58
C ALA A 34 -1.47 6.56 -0.25
N PRO A 35 -1.97 5.31 -0.26
CA PRO A 35 -2.46 4.68 0.95
C PRO A 35 -1.34 4.54 2.00
N ALA A 36 -1.67 4.84 3.26
CA ALA A 36 -0.74 4.72 4.37
C ALA A 36 -0.47 3.26 4.75
N SER A 37 0.66 3.03 5.43
CA SER A 37 0.99 1.71 5.99
C SER A 37 -0.08 1.26 6.98
N GLY A 38 -0.52 0.01 6.90
CA GLY A 38 -1.60 -0.48 7.74
C GLY A 38 -1.87 -1.98 7.59
N VAL A 39 -2.51 -2.55 8.61
CA VAL A 39 -3.19 -3.86 8.47
C VAL A 39 -4.49 -3.61 7.70
N VAL A 40 -4.68 -4.33 6.60
CA VAL A 40 -5.82 -4.18 5.70
C VAL A 40 -6.96 -5.10 6.13
N SER A 41 -6.67 -6.39 6.38
CA SER A 41 -7.66 -7.35 6.82
C SER A 41 -7.02 -8.54 7.54
N LYS A 42 -7.86 -9.30 8.25
CA LYS A 42 -7.52 -10.58 8.88
C LYS A 42 -8.61 -11.59 8.56
N THR A 43 -8.21 -12.78 8.11
CA THR A 43 -9.16 -13.84 7.72
C THR A 43 -8.73 -15.17 8.32
N ASP A 44 -9.62 -15.80 9.08
CA ASP A 44 -9.41 -17.16 9.58
C ASP A 44 -9.48 -18.16 8.42
N PHE A 45 -8.61 -19.17 8.48
CA PHE A 45 -8.66 -20.30 7.57
C PHE A 45 -8.10 -21.56 8.23
N VAL A 46 -8.24 -22.71 7.56
CA VAL A 46 -7.71 -23.98 8.02
C VAL A 46 -6.54 -24.41 7.13
N LYS A 47 -5.39 -24.68 7.74
CA LYS A 47 -4.20 -25.22 7.06
C LYS A 47 -3.80 -26.54 7.70
N ALA A 48 -3.77 -27.62 6.92
CA ALA A 48 -3.44 -28.97 7.42
C ALA A 48 -4.27 -29.36 8.67
N GLY A 49 -5.58 -29.07 8.65
CA GLY A 49 -6.50 -29.36 9.75
C GLY A 49 -6.39 -28.46 10.98
N LYS A 50 -5.51 -27.45 10.98
CA LYS A 50 -5.33 -26.50 12.09
C LYS A 50 -5.83 -25.11 11.74
N PRO A 51 -6.50 -24.39 12.68
CA PRO A 51 -6.92 -23.02 12.46
C PRO A 51 -5.69 -22.10 12.36
N ALA A 52 -5.78 -21.12 11.46
CA ALA A 52 -4.71 -20.18 11.16
C ALA A 52 -5.28 -18.82 10.73
N CYS A 53 -4.42 -17.81 10.69
CA CYS A 53 -4.79 -16.45 10.31
C CYS A 53 -4.00 -16.01 9.07
N ASN A 54 -4.72 -15.52 8.07
CA ASN A 54 -4.16 -14.72 6.99
C ASN A 54 -4.28 -13.24 7.35
N ILE A 55 -3.16 -12.53 7.29
CA ILE A 55 -3.04 -11.11 7.61
C ILE A 55 -2.66 -10.39 6.33
N LEU A 56 -3.59 -9.60 5.78
CA LEU A 56 -3.29 -8.70 4.67
C LEU A 56 -2.82 -7.38 5.25
N PHE A 57 -1.65 -6.92 4.86
CA PHE A 57 -1.06 -5.66 5.31
C PHE A 57 -0.45 -4.92 4.12
N ARG A 58 -0.14 -3.64 4.30
CA ARG A 58 0.57 -2.84 3.30
C ARG A 58 1.53 -1.88 3.94
N TYR A 59 2.63 -1.62 3.25
CA TYR A 59 3.51 -0.48 3.49
C TYR A 59 3.15 0.66 2.55
N ALA A 60 3.30 1.91 3.01
CA ALA A 60 3.04 3.08 2.19
C ALA A 60 3.94 3.06 0.95
N GLY A 61 3.35 3.15 -0.24
CA GLY A 61 4.08 3.06 -1.51
C GLY A 61 4.38 1.63 -1.99
N HIS A 62 3.86 0.61 -1.31
CA HIS A 62 4.01 -0.80 -1.68
C HIS A 62 2.65 -1.47 -1.89
N GLU A 63 2.64 -2.53 -2.70
CA GLU A 63 1.47 -3.38 -2.87
C GLU A 63 1.15 -4.13 -1.57
N PRO A 64 -0.13 -4.45 -1.30
CA PRO A 64 -0.50 -5.26 -0.15
C PRO A 64 0.14 -6.66 -0.18
N GLU A 65 0.64 -7.09 0.96
CA GLU A 65 1.26 -8.39 1.17
C GLU A 65 0.43 -9.23 2.14
N THR A 66 0.47 -10.56 1.97
CA THR A 66 -0.23 -11.51 2.85
C THR A 66 0.77 -12.27 3.70
N LEU A 67 0.60 -12.20 5.02
CA LEU A 67 1.33 -12.99 5.99
C LEU A 67 0.45 -14.09 6.57
N PHE A 68 1.03 -15.27 6.74
CA PHE A 68 0.42 -16.43 7.38
C PHE A 68 0.89 -16.59 8.83
N TRP A 69 -0.06 -16.77 9.76
CA TRP A 69 0.25 -17.07 11.17
C TRP A 69 -0.46 -18.35 11.64
N LYS A 70 0.25 -19.18 12.44
CA LYS A 70 -0.18 -20.53 12.84
C LYS A 70 -1.14 -20.55 14.05
N GLU A 71 -2.00 -19.55 14.16
CA GLU A 71 -3.04 -19.42 15.19
C GLU A 71 -4.28 -18.75 14.58
N PRO A 72 -5.49 -18.99 15.10
CA PRO A 72 -6.68 -18.30 14.61
C PRO A 72 -6.57 -16.79 14.83
N CYS A 73 -7.19 -15.99 13.95
CA CYS A 73 -7.09 -14.53 13.98
C CYS A 73 -7.50 -13.91 15.31
N LYS A 74 -8.43 -14.54 16.05
CA LYS A 74 -8.83 -14.08 17.40
C LYS A 74 -7.71 -14.15 18.45
N ALA A 75 -6.73 -15.04 18.26
CA ALA A 75 -5.59 -15.21 19.17
C ALA A 75 -4.37 -14.36 18.74
N VAL A 76 -4.44 -13.74 17.56
CA VAL A 76 -3.32 -12.98 16.99
C VAL A 76 -3.54 -11.49 17.15
N THR A 77 -2.59 -10.79 17.74
CA THR A 77 -2.51 -9.33 17.73
C THR A 77 -1.70 -8.86 16.52
N THR A 78 -2.24 -7.97 15.70
CA THR A 78 -1.51 -7.36 14.58
C THR A 78 -1.61 -5.85 14.62
N ARG A 79 -0.48 -5.15 14.49
CA ARG A 79 -0.42 -3.68 14.50
C ARG A 79 0.73 -3.19 13.65
N MET A 80 0.54 -2.08 12.93
CA MET A 80 1.67 -1.31 12.43
C MET A 80 2.22 -0.47 13.57
N MET A 81 3.50 -0.66 13.90
CA MET A 81 4.16 -0.02 15.02
C MET A 81 5.36 0.76 14.52
N ASP A 82 5.53 1.97 15.02
CA ASP A 82 6.79 2.68 14.90
C ASP A 82 7.72 2.32 16.07
N ARG A 83 8.94 2.88 16.05
CA ARG A 83 9.92 2.66 17.11
C ARG A 83 9.35 2.95 18.51
N ALA A 84 8.66 4.08 18.69
CA ALA A 84 8.11 4.45 20.00
C ALA A 84 7.04 3.44 20.44
N GLY A 85 6.21 2.95 19.52
CA GLY A 85 5.28 1.85 19.79
C GLY A 85 6.00 0.57 20.20
N LEU A 86 7.09 0.19 19.52
CA LEU A 86 7.89 -0.99 19.86
C LEU A 86 8.55 -0.84 21.24
N GLU A 87 9.02 0.35 21.60
CA GLU A 87 9.57 0.66 22.93
C GLU A 87 8.50 0.54 24.02
N ALA A 88 7.32 1.14 23.79
CA ALA A 88 6.20 1.08 24.73
C ALA A 88 5.66 -0.35 24.96
N ALA A 89 5.76 -1.22 23.94
CA ALA A 89 5.39 -2.62 24.06
C ALA A 89 6.50 -3.51 24.64
N GLY A 90 7.69 -2.96 24.96
CA GLY A 90 8.85 -3.73 25.40
C GLY A 90 9.53 -4.54 24.30
N THR A 91 8.96 -4.58 23.08
CA THR A 91 9.49 -5.31 21.92
C THR A 91 10.85 -4.79 21.50
N TRP A 92 11.08 -3.47 21.53
CA TRP A 92 12.35 -2.87 21.06
C TRP A 92 13.58 -3.38 21.82
N ALA A 93 13.46 -3.58 23.13
CA ALA A 93 14.56 -4.06 23.97
C ALA A 93 14.93 -5.52 23.66
N ARG A 94 13.95 -6.31 23.21
CA ARG A 94 14.05 -7.73 22.87
C ARG A 94 14.62 -8.01 21.46
N LEU A 95 14.70 -6.98 20.62
CA LEU A 95 15.38 -7.08 19.33
C LEU A 95 16.89 -7.09 19.51
N ASP A 96 17.61 -7.79 18.64
CA ASP A 96 19.06 -7.77 18.67
C ASP A 96 19.61 -6.39 18.19
N PRO A 97 20.91 -6.08 18.43
CA PRO A 97 21.48 -4.81 18.02
C PRO A 97 21.49 -4.55 16.51
N PHE A 98 21.51 -5.60 15.68
CA PHE A 98 21.47 -5.48 14.23
C PHE A 98 20.05 -5.15 13.76
N ASP A 99 19.05 -5.86 14.26
CA ASP A 99 17.63 -5.64 13.96
C ASP A 99 17.19 -4.24 14.36
N ARG A 100 17.62 -3.76 15.53
CA ARG A 100 17.34 -2.37 15.94
C ARG A 100 17.90 -1.35 14.95
N LYS A 101 19.14 -1.56 14.47
CA LYS A 101 19.74 -0.66 13.46
C LYS A 101 18.96 -0.73 12.15
N PHE A 102 18.56 -1.92 11.73
CA PHE A 102 17.77 -2.11 10.53
C PHE A 102 16.41 -1.41 10.63
N VAL A 103 15.66 -1.64 11.70
CA VAL A 103 14.34 -1.02 11.93
C VAL A 103 14.45 0.50 12.06
N ALA A 104 15.48 1.02 12.71
CA ALA A 104 15.71 2.46 12.85
C ALA A 104 16.01 3.15 11.50
N ALA A 105 16.55 2.42 10.52
CA ALA A 105 16.86 2.93 9.19
C ALA A 105 15.67 2.88 8.22
N LEU A 106 14.52 2.36 8.63
CA LEU A 106 13.39 2.14 7.73
C LEU A 106 12.73 3.44 7.26
N PRO A 107 12.46 3.58 5.95
CA PRO A 107 11.66 4.68 5.44
C PRO A 107 10.24 4.60 6.00
N GLY A 108 9.80 5.67 6.67
CA GLY A 108 8.50 5.72 7.35
C GLY A 108 8.48 5.05 8.74
N GLY A 109 9.59 4.43 9.16
CA GLY A 109 9.84 4.00 10.54
C GLY A 109 8.82 3.04 11.14
N ARG A 110 8.05 2.32 10.30
CA ARG A 110 6.98 1.41 10.72
C ARG A 110 7.30 -0.03 10.36
N VAL A 111 6.88 -0.93 11.24
CA VAL A 111 6.93 -2.38 11.05
C VAL A 111 5.57 -2.97 11.38
N LEU A 112 5.20 -4.04 10.69
CA LEU A 112 4.09 -4.89 11.14
C LEU A 112 4.59 -5.72 12.33
N TYR A 113 3.97 -5.53 13.50
CA TYR A 113 4.08 -6.44 14.63
C TYR A 113 2.97 -7.49 14.56
N VAL A 114 3.34 -8.74 14.76
CA VAL A 114 2.41 -9.86 14.92
C VAL A 114 2.76 -10.62 16.19
N GLY A 115 1.84 -10.64 17.14
CA GLY A 115 1.96 -11.39 18.38
C GLY A 115 0.91 -12.49 18.46
N GLY A 116 1.35 -13.70 18.70
CA GLY A 116 0.54 -14.85 19.04
C GLY A 116 0.52 -15.14 20.54
N SER A 117 0.08 -16.33 20.90
CA SER A 117 0.01 -16.76 22.30
C SER A 117 1.39 -17.06 22.91
N PHE A 118 2.35 -17.50 22.08
CA PHE A 118 3.66 -17.97 22.54
C PHE A 118 4.83 -17.35 21.78
N THR A 119 4.57 -16.67 20.66
CA THR A 119 5.61 -16.11 19.82
C THR A 119 5.18 -14.74 19.32
N ALA A 120 6.15 -13.86 19.08
CA ALA A 120 5.91 -12.61 18.38
C ALA A 120 7.02 -12.38 17.35
N SER A 121 6.67 -11.71 16.26
CA SER A 121 7.61 -11.28 15.22
C SER A 121 7.29 -9.86 14.79
N ILE A 122 8.32 -9.16 14.32
CA ILE A 122 8.15 -7.95 13.53
C ILE A 122 8.53 -8.22 12.08
N TYR A 123 7.90 -7.48 11.18
CA TYR A 123 8.01 -7.71 9.74
C TYR A 123 8.46 -6.46 8.98
N PRO A 124 9.66 -5.91 9.21
CA PRO A 124 10.14 -4.73 8.50
C PRO A 124 10.29 -4.93 6.99
N ILE A 125 10.13 -3.85 6.22
CA ILE A 125 10.35 -3.82 4.77
C ILE A 125 11.74 -3.27 4.44
N GLY A 126 12.56 -4.04 3.74
CA GLY A 126 13.89 -3.58 3.32
C GLY A 126 13.85 -2.60 2.15
N SER A 127 15.01 -2.02 1.86
CA SER A 127 15.20 -1.12 0.70
C SER A 127 14.98 -1.80 -0.65
N ASN A 128 15.03 -3.13 -0.70
CA ASN A 128 14.67 -3.93 -1.87
C ASN A 128 13.16 -4.20 -1.98
N GLY A 129 12.34 -3.65 -1.09
CA GLY A 129 10.90 -3.84 -1.05
C GLY A 129 10.45 -5.21 -0.55
N LEU A 130 11.35 -6.03 -0.01
CA LEU A 130 10.99 -7.32 0.59
C LEU A 130 10.72 -7.18 2.08
N THR A 131 9.74 -7.92 2.57
CA THR A 131 9.42 -8.03 3.99
C THR A 131 10.26 -9.15 4.63
N TYR A 132 10.87 -8.89 5.79
CA TYR A 132 11.70 -9.85 6.53
C TYR A 132 11.02 -10.26 7.84
N ASP A 133 11.05 -11.53 8.20
CA ASP A 133 10.58 -12.02 9.52
C ASP A 133 11.70 -11.90 10.54
N ILE A 134 11.47 -11.12 11.60
CA ILE A 134 12.37 -10.99 12.73
C ILE A 134 11.63 -11.45 13.99
N PRO A 135 11.99 -12.60 14.58
CA PRO A 135 11.38 -13.07 15.81
C PRO A 135 11.76 -12.15 16.97
N VAL A 136 10.79 -11.88 17.85
CA VAL A 136 10.99 -11.14 19.09
C VAL A 136 11.36 -12.15 20.18
N ALA A 137 12.51 -11.96 20.82
CA ALA A 137 12.93 -12.82 21.93
C ALA A 137 12.02 -12.65 23.16
N ASP A 138 11.86 -13.72 23.94
CA ASP A 138 11.18 -13.70 25.24
C ASP A 138 12.01 -13.00 26.32
#